data_AF-A0A3D6DEQ4-F1
#
_entry.id   AF-A0A3D6DEQ4-F1
#
_cell.length_a   1.000
_cell.length_b   1.000
_cell.length_c   1.000
_cell.angle_alpha   90.00
_cell.angle_beta   90.00
_cell.angle_gamma   90.00
#
_symmetry.space_group_name_H-M   'P 1'
#
loop_
_entity.id
_entity.type
_entity.pdbx_description
1 polymer ?
#
loop_
_entity_poly.entity_id
_entity_poly.type
_entity_poly.pdbx_seq_one_letter_code
_entity_poly.pdbx_strand_id
1 'polypeptide(L)' 'MSRFTSLPHVLVHSAGLTPRLEAALQWSLDVVLGLSWRHEPDVDVFSESEGVWKLQYGGEP' A
#
# COMPACT_ATOMS: atom_id res chain seq x y z
N MET A 1 10.98 8.71 6.49
CA MET A 1 12.00 7.64 6.48
C MET A 1 11.42 6.49 7.27
N SER A 2 11.20 5.34 6.63
CA SER A 2 10.54 4.19 7.25
C SER A 2 11.29 3.70 8.48
N ARG A 3 10.55 3.41 9.55
CA ARG A 3 11.08 2.97 10.85
C ARG A 3 11.56 1.52 10.80
N PHE A 4 11.06 0.73 9.83
CA PHE A 4 11.31 -0.70 9.71
C PHE A 4 11.89 -1.04 8.33
N THR A 5 13.16 -0.73 8.10
CA THR A 5 13.85 -0.93 6.82
C THR A 5 14.09 -2.40 6.45
N SER A 6 14.03 -3.30 7.43
CA SER A 6 14.18 -4.75 7.22
C SER A 6 12.85 -5.47 6.98
N LEU A 7 11.70 -4.78 7.13
CA LEU A 7 10.39 -5.35 6.86
C LEU A 7 10.00 -5.13 5.40
N PRO A 8 9.23 -6.05 4.79
CA PRO A 8 8.63 -5.83 3.49
C PRO A 8 7.78 -4.56 3.49
N HIS A 9 7.76 -3.83 2.37
CA HIS A 9 6.83 -2.71 2.22
C HIS A 9 5.40 -3.22 1.98
N VAL A 10 4.43 -2.36 2.28
CA VAL A 10 3.02 -2.60 1.97
C VAL A 10 2.78 -2.21 0.51
N LEU A 11 2.37 -3.18 -0.30
CA LEU A 11 1.83 -2.96 -1.62
C LEU A 11 0.34 -2.67 -1.51
N VAL A 12 -0.10 -1.52 -2.02
CA VAL A 12 -1.51 -1.11 -1.99
C VAL A 12 -2.07 -1.08 -3.40
N HIS A 13 -3.14 -1.82 -3.65
CA HIS A 13 -3.92 -1.71 -4.87
C HIS A 13 -5.23 -0.96 -4.61
N SER A 14 -5.61 -0.10 -5.56
CA SER A 14 -6.93 0.54 -5.59
C SER A 14 -7.28 0.95 -7.00
N ALA A 15 -8.53 0.75 -7.42
CA ALA A 15 -9.02 1.15 -8.75
C ALA A 15 -8.90 2.66 -9.03
N GLY A 16 -8.83 3.49 -7.98
CA GLY A 16 -8.56 4.92 -8.11
C GLY A 16 -7.88 5.49 -6.87
N LEU A 17 -6.63 5.91 -7.01
CA LEU A 17 -5.90 6.58 -5.93
C LEU A 17 -6.29 8.07 -5.89
N THR A 18 -7.25 8.41 -5.03
CA THR A 18 -7.61 9.83 -4.81
C THR A 18 -6.62 10.50 -3.86
N PRO A 19 -6.44 11.84 -3.92
CA PRO A 19 -5.56 12.56 -2.99
C PRO A 19 -5.93 12.32 -1.52
N ARG A 20 -7.22 12.15 -1.22
CA ARG A 20 -7.69 11.83 0.13
C ARG A 20 -7.26 10.44 0.58
N LEU A 21 -7.38 9.44 -0.31
CA LEU A 21 -6.96 8.07 -0.03
C LEU A 21 -5.45 8.00 0.15
N GLU A 22 -4.69 8.62 -0.76
CA GLU A 22 -3.23 8.69 -0.67
C GLU A 22 -2.76 9.32 0.64
N ALA A 23 -3.36 10.46 1.05
CA ALA A 23 -3.05 11.10 2.32
C ALA A 23 -3.37 10.21 3.53
N ALA A 24 -4.47 9.45 3.48
CA ALA A 24 -4.83 8.51 4.53
C ALA A 24 -3.85 7.33 4.61
N LEU A 25 -3.42 6.79 3.47
CA LEU A 25 -2.41 5.73 3.39
C LEU A 25 -1.06 6.21 3.90
N GLN A 26 -0.62 7.40 3.48
CA GLN A 26 0.62 8.00 3.95
C GLN A 26 0.63 8.23 5.46
N TRP A 27 -0.47 8.75 6.02
CA TRP A 27 -0.55 8.97 7.46
C TRP A 27 -0.60 7.65 8.24
N SER A 28 -1.41 6.68 7.80
CA SER A 28 -1.58 5.43 8.54
C SER A 28 -0.37 4.50 8.41
N LEU A 29 0.13 4.25 7.20
CA LEU A 29 1.21 3.29 6.96
C LEU A 29 2.57 3.86 7.33
N ASP A 30 2.91 5.07 6.88
CA ASP A 30 4.23 5.66 7.17
C ASP A 30 4.25 6.37 8.53
N VAL A 31 3.41 7.38 8.74
CA VAL A 31 3.54 8.23 9.94
C VAL A 31 3.20 7.48 11.24
N VAL A 32 2.10 6.73 11.26
CA VAL A 32 1.63 6.01 12.45
C VAL A 32 2.35 4.67 12.62
N LEU A 33 2.38 3.85 11.56
CA LEU A 33 2.91 2.49 11.64
C LEU A 33 4.41 2.40 11.30
N GLY A 34 5.02 3.43 10.70
CA GLY A 34 6.44 3.42 10.34
C GLY A 34 6.78 2.46 9.21
N LEU A 35 5.80 2.07 8.39
CA LEU A 35 5.92 1.12 7.29
C LEU A 35 6.11 1.85 5.96
N SER A 36 7.07 1.37 5.18
CA SER A 36 7.15 1.75 3.76
C SER A 36 5.95 1.19 3.03
N TRP A 37 5.42 1.95 2.06
CA TRP A 37 4.36 1.47 1.20
C TRP A 37 4.55 1.97 -0.24
N ARG A 38 3.95 1.29 -1.20
CA ARG A 38 3.87 1.70 -2.60
C ARG A 38 2.49 1.39 -3.17
N HIS A 39 2.02 2.21 -4.10
CA HIS A 39 0.78 1.96 -4.84
C HIS A 39 1.06 1.13 -6.10
N GLU A 40 0.18 0.17 -6.40
CA GLU A 40 0.16 -0.61 -7.64
C GLU A 40 -1.25 -0.55 -8.26
N PRO A 41 -1.45 0.22 -9.34
CA PRO A 41 -2.76 0.35 -9.97
C PRO A 41 -3.20 -0.90 -10.75
N ASP A 42 -2.30 -1.77 -11.16
CA ASP A 42 -2.63 -2.98 -11.91
C ASP A 42 -2.94 -4.15 -10.95
N VAL A 43 -4.15 -4.70 -11.05
CA VAL A 43 -4.62 -5.77 -10.16
C VAL A 43 -3.89 -7.09 -10.43
N ASP A 44 -3.47 -7.35 -11.66
CA ASP A 44 -2.78 -8.58 -12.04
C ASP A 44 -1.35 -8.54 -11.50
N VAL A 45 -0.65 -7.41 -11.70
CA VAL A 45 0.70 -7.18 -11.14
C VAL A 45 0.68 -7.20 -9.61
N PHE A 46 -0.34 -6.60 -9.00
CA PHE A 46 -0.56 -6.66 -7.55
C PHE A 46 -0.72 -8.11 -7.07
N SER A 47 -1.52 -8.91 -7.79
CA SER A 47 -1.84 -10.30 -7.42
C SER A 47 -0.63 -11.21 -7.52
N GLU A 48 0.23 -11.01 -8.52
CA GLU A 48 1.45 -11.80 -8.74
C GLU A 48 2.64 -11.40 -7.85
N SER A 49 2.59 -10.23 -7.21
CA SER A 49 3.70 -9.75 -6.37
C SER A 49 3.98 -10.66 -5.16
N GLU A 50 5.23 -11.09 -4.98
CA GLU A 50 5.68 -11.88 -3.82
C GLU A 50 6.55 -11.06 -2.86
N GLY A 51 6.70 -11.55 -1.62
CA GLY A 51 7.60 -10.95 -0.63
C GLY A 51 7.21 -9.55 -0.15
N VAL A 52 5.92 -9.20 -0.23
CA VAL A 52 5.34 -7.92 0.21
C VAL A 52 4.08 -8.16 1.03
N TRP A 53 3.66 -7.17 1.83
CA TRP A 53 2.33 -7.18 2.44
C TRP A 53 1.32 -6.53 1.51
N LYS A 54 0.12 -7.07 1.40
CA LYS A 54 -0.88 -6.64 0.42
C LYS A 54 -2.08 -5.99 1.08
N LEU A 55 -2.48 -4.83 0.57
CA LEU A 55 -3.73 -4.15 0.90
C LEU A 55 -4.48 -3.84 -0.39
N GLN A 56 -5.69 -4.35 -0.52
CA GLN A 56 -6.59 -4.01 -1.62
C GLN A 56 -7.69 -3.10 -1.09
N TYR A 57 -7.83 -1.91 -1.67
CA TYR A 57 -8.84 -0.92 -1.30
C TYR A 57 -9.83 -0.68 -2.44
N GLY A 58 -11.12 -0.83 -2.13
CA GLY A 58 -12.21 -0.52 -3.07
C GLY A 58 -12.53 -1.61 -4.10
N GLY A 59 -12.48 -2.89 -3.72
CA GLY A 59 -13.04 -3.98 -4.52
C GLY A 59 -14.53 -4.21 -4.21
N GLU A 60 -15.29 -4.72 -5.18
CA GLU A 60 -16.55 -5.40 -4.86
C GLU A 60 -16.26 -6.73 -4.13
N PRO A 61 -17.12 -7.14 -3.17
CA PRO A 61 -16.93 -8.34 -2.35
C PRO A 61 -16.96 -9.65 -3.13
#